data_AF-A0A7V9S9G2-F1
#
_entry.id   AF-A0A7V9S9G2-F1
#
_cell.length_a   1.000
_cell.length_b   1.000
_cell.length_c   1.000
_cell.angle_alpha   90.00
_cell.angle_beta   90.00
_cell.angle_gamma   90.00
#
_symmetry.space_group_name_H-M   'P 1'
#
loop_
_entity.id
_entity.type
_entity.pdbx_description
1 polymer ?
#
loop_
_entity_poly.entity_id
_entity_poly.type
_entity_poly.pdbx_seq_one_letter_code
_entity_poly.pdbx_strand_id
1 'polypeptide(L)'
;MELNKQALFHDLDEDGLRHELTKWLRFNAREEELTNDRLSARCLILQGGLLRSFFLQHGIWTRPLIRDLVGAVYGATMKGIGTIGWLRGRYVTSRDWVDAGTVMIRLWLLLTQHGYYWHPYGSVITSEAARLNMIDYLSLPEEKGGEDMVWLLLRLGRSNSPPRSNRLPLEEIILCAE
;
A
#
# COMPACT_ATOMS: atom_id res chain seq x y z
N MET A 1 12.21 3.87 6.37
CA MET A 1 11.63 2.89 7.32
C MET A 1 10.71 3.58 8.32
N GLU A 2 11.20 4.61 9.02
CA GLU A 2 10.40 5.37 9.99
C GLU A 2 9.25 6.17 9.33
N LEU A 3 9.44 6.65 8.10
CA LEU A 3 8.45 7.43 7.35
C LEU A 3 7.13 6.70 7.09
N ASN A 4 7.21 5.44 6.63
CA ASN A 4 6.01 4.64 6.37
C ASN A 4 5.28 4.26 7.66
N LYS A 5 6.06 3.96 8.71
CA LYS A 5 5.51 3.68 10.04
C LYS A 5 4.75 4.90 10.58
N GLN A 6 5.33 6.09 10.50
CA GLN A 6 4.71 7.32 10.97
C GLN A 6 3.45 7.69 10.17
N ALA A 7 3.50 7.57 8.84
CA ALA A 7 2.33 7.78 7.98
C ALA A 7 1.20 6.81 8.33
N LEU A 8 1.50 5.51 8.48
CA LEU A 8 0.50 4.51 8.85
C LEU A 8 -0.15 4.80 10.21
N PHE A 9 0.62 5.24 11.21
CA PHE A 9 0.05 5.61 12.52
C PHE A 9 -0.80 6.88 12.46
N HIS A 10 -0.35 7.88 11.69
CA HIS A 10 -1.14 9.09 11.45
C HIS A 10 -2.47 8.76 10.77
N ASP A 11 -2.46 7.89 9.76
CA ASP A 11 -3.65 7.45 9.03
C ASP A 11 -4.64 6.67 9.91
N LEU A 12 -4.16 6.03 10.99
CA LEU A 12 -5.02 5.33 11.96
C LEU A 12 -5.68 6.26 12.98
N ASP A 13 -5.01 7.35 13.32
CA ASP A 13 -5.54 8.36 14.24
C ASP A 13 -6.66 9.18 13.58
N GLU A 14 -6.70 9.21 12.24
CA GLU A 14 -7.79 9.84 11.48
C GLU A 14 -9.01 8.90 11.36
N ASP A 15 -10.10 9.27 12.04
CA ASP A 15 -11.32 8.45 12.10
C ASP A 15 -11.92 8.17 10.71
N GLY A 16 -12.01 9.16 9.83
CA GLY A 16 -12.61 9.01 8.50
C GLY A 16 -11.87 7.97 7.66
N LEU A 17 -10.56 8.13 7.55
CA LEU A 17 -9.68 7.23 6.81
C LEU A 17 -9.68 5.82 7.40
N ARG A 18 -9.67 5.69 8.73
CA ARG A 18 -9.75 4.38 9.40
C ARG A 18 -11.05 3.65 9.08
N HIS A 19 -12.20 4.35 9.08
CA HIS A 19 -13.48 3.75 8.71
C HIS A 19 -13.49 3.29 7.24
N GLU A 20 -12.88 4.07 6.34
CA GLU A 20 -12.76 3.68 4.94
C GLU A 20 -11.88 2.44 4.76
N LEU A 21 -10.67 2.44 5.34
CA LEU A 21 -9.74 1.31 5.28
C LEU A 21 -10.36 0.04 5.87
N THR A 22 -11.11 0.15 6.97
CA THR A 22 -11.81 -0.99 7.56
C THR A 22 -12.85 -1.58 6.61
N LYS A 23 -13.51 -0.75 5.79
CA LYS A 23 -14.41 -1.26 4.74
C LYS A 23 -13.63 -1.97 3.64
N TRP A 24 -12.45 -1.46 3.27
CA TRP A 24 -11.61 -2.07 2.23
C TRP A 24 -10.90 -3.36 2.67
N LEU A 25 -10.79 -3.65 3.96
CA LEU A 25 -10.07 -4.84 4.43
C LEU A 25 -10.99 -6.05 4.56
N ARG A 26 -10.41 -7.23 4.31
CA ARG A 26 -11.00 -8.54 4.61
C ARG A 26 -10.10 -9.26 5.58
N PHE A 27 -10.65 -9.59 6.75
CA PHE A 27 -9.85 -10.11 7.86
C PHE A 27 -9.80 -11.63 7.89
N ASN A 28 -10.70 -12.31 7.17
CA ASN A 28 -10.75 -13.78 7.11
C ASN A 28 -11.22 -14.30 5.74
N ALA A 29 -10.96 -15.57 5.48
CA ALA A 29 -11.28 -16.23 4.21
C ALA A 29 -12.79 -16.21 3.87
N ARG A 30 -13.66 -16.32 4.87
CA ARG A 30 -15.12 -16.29 4.65
C ARG A 30 -15.59 -14.94 4.10
N GLU A 31 -15.04 -13.83 4.61
CA GLU A 31 -15.33 -12.50 4.08
C GLU A 31 -14.82 -12.33 2.64
N GLU A 32 -13.64 -12.88 2.33
CA GLU A 32 -13.06 -12.86 0.97
C GLU A 32 -13.92 -13.64 -0.03
N GLU A 33 -14.45 -14.80 0.36
CA GLU A 33 -15.30 -15.65 -0.49
C GLU A 33 -16.67 -15.02 -0.78
N LEU A 34 -17.27 -14.35 0.22
CA LEU A 34 -18.60 -13.77 0.08
C LEU A 34 -18.63 -12.52 -0.80
N THR A 35 -17.52 -11.77 -0.84
CA THR A 35 -17.49 -10.44 -1.46
C THR A 35 -16.61 -10.36 -2.70
N ASN A 36 -15.67 -11.30 -2.87
CA ASN A 36 -14.76 -11.41 -4.02
C ASN A 36 -14.02 -10.10 -4.38
N ASP A 37 -13.89 -9.18 -3.43
CA ASP A 37 -13.34 -7.84 -3.64
C ASP A 37 -12.36 -7.43 -2.52
N ARG A 38 -11.72 -6.27 -2.75
CA ARG A 38 -10.90 -5.52 -1.78
C ARG A 38 -9.61 -6.22 -1.28
N LEU A 39 -9.07 -5.71 -0.17
CA LEU A 39 -7.74 -6.03 0.34
C LEU A 39 -7.80 -7.17 1.37
N SER A 40 -7.41 -8.36 0.92
CA SER A 40 -7.27 -9.56 1.74
C SER A 40 -6.11 -9.47 2.73
N ALA A 41 -6.35 -9.79 4.00
CA ALA A 41 -5.32 -9.89 5.02
C ALA A 41 -4.22 -10.90 4.64
N ARG A 42 -4.59 -12.01 3.97
CA ARG A 42 -3.64 -13.01 3.46
C ARG A 42 -2.62 -12.41 2.50
N CYS A 43 -3.01 -11.38 1.75
CA CYS A 43 -2.12 -10.69 0.80
C CYS A 43 -1.24 -9.62 1.45
N LEU A 44 -1.53 -9.23 2.70
CA LEU A 44 -0.83 -8.15 3.41
C LEU A 44 0.30 -8.65 4.34
N ILE A 45 0.66 -9.94 4.28
CA ILE A 45 1.70 -10.57 5.13
C ILE A 45 1.35 -10.56 6.64
N LEU A 46 0.19 -10.02 7.01
CA LEU A 46 -0.27 -9.89 8.39
C LEU A 46 -1.31 -10.96 8.71
N GLN A 47 -1.27 -11.50 9.93
CA GLN A 47 -2.32 -12.40 10.42
C GLN A 47 -3.63 -11.62 10.53
N GLY A 48 -4.73 -12.18 10.01
CA GLY A 48 -6.02 -11.49 9.92
C GLY A 48 -6.58 -11.01 11.26
N GLY A 49 -6.41 -11.78 12.34
CA GLY A 49 -6.81 -11.35 13.69
C GLY A 49 -5.99 -10.17 14.22
N LEU A 50 -4.69 -10.14 13.93
CA LEU A 50 -3.81 -9.03 14.29
C LEU A 50 -4.19 -7.77 13.51
N LEU A 51 -4.43 -7.90 12.20
CA LEU A 51 -4.88 -6.81 11.34
C LEU A 51 -6.23 -6.26 11.82
N ARG A 52 -7.16 -7.14 12.18
CA ARG A 52 -8.47 -6.74 12.71
C ARG A 52 -8.35 -5.96 14.02
N SER A 53 -7.55 -6.46 14.97
CA SER A 53 -7.30 -5.74 16.23
C SER A 53 -6.63 -4.39 15.97
N PHE A 54 -5.68 -4.32 15.05
CA PHE A 54 -4.98 -3.09 14.68
C PHE A 54 -5.94 -1.98 14.22
N PHE A 55 -6.88 -2.30 13.33
CA PHE A 55 -7.85 -1.32 12.82
C PHE A 55 -9.02 -1.05 13.78
N LEU A 56 -9.55 -2.07 14.47
CA LEU A 56 -10.75 -1.92 15.32
C LEU A 56 -10.44 -1.47 16.74
N GLN A 57 -9.24 -1.74 17.27
CA GLN A 57 -8.84 -1.43 18.64
C GLN A 57 -7.67 -0.43 18.67
N HIS A 58 -7.64 0.52 17.72
CA HIS A 58 -6.52 1.46 17.51
C HIS A 58 -6.05 2.15 18.81
N GLY A 59 -6.95 2.55 19.72
CA GLY A 59 -6.58 3.18 21.00
C GLY A 59 -5.73 2.33 21.96
N ILE A 60 -5.67 1.01 21.76
CA ILE A 60 -4.72 0.12 22.44
C ILE A 60 -3.37 0.15 21.71
N TRP A 61 -3.40 0.14 20.38
CA TRP A 61 -2.23 0.08 19.51
C TRP A 61 -1.44 1.40 19.40
N THR A 62 -2.07 2.54 19.72
CA THR A 62 -1.42 3.86 19.76
C THR A 62 -0.69 4.13 21.07
N ARG A 63 -0.81 3.25 22.08
CA ARG A 63 -0.08 3.37 23.34
C ARG A 63 1.43 3.22 23.10
N PRO A 64 2.28 4.04 23.74
CA PRO A 64 3.71 4.10 23.44
C PRO A 64 4.42 2.75 23.56
N LEU A 65 4.09 1.94 24.57
CA LEU A 65 4.69 0.61 24.76
C LEU A 65 4.31 -0.41 23.66
N ILE A 66 3.11 -0.30 23.09
CA ILE A 66 2.61 -1.22 22.05
C ILE A 66 3.08 -0.76 20.66
N ARG A 67 3.27 0.55 20.47
CA ARG A 67 3.82 1.14 19.25
C ARG A 67 5.23 0.61 18.92
N ASP A 68 6.03 0.34 19.93
CA ASP A 68 7.37 -0.25 19.77
C ASP A 68 7.30 -1.72 19.32
N LEU A 69 6.36 -2.48 19.88
CA LEU A 69 6.11 -3.88 19.49
C LEU A 69 5.63 -3.99 18.03
N VAL A 70 4.72 -3.10 17.60
CA VAL A 70 4.28 -3.01 16.20
C VAL A 70 5.44 -2.65 15.28
N GLY A 71 6.31 -1.73 15.72
CA GLY A 71 7.54 -1.40 15.01
C GLY A 71 8.43 -2.63 14.78
N ALA A 72 8.53 -3.51 15.77
CA ALA A 72 9.29 -4.76 15.67
C ALA A 72 8.64 -5.77 14.72
N VAL A 73 7.32 -5.95 14.76
CA VAL A 73 6.58 -6.85 13.85
C VAL A 73 6.64 -6.34 12.42
N TYR A 74 6.39 -5.04 12.21
CA TYR A 74 6.50 -4.40 10.91
C TYR A 74 7.93 -4.50 10.37
N GLY A 75 8.93 -4.21 11.21
CA GLY A 75 10.35 -4.38 10.87
C GLY A 75 10.72 -5.83 10.52
N ALA A 76 10.09 -6.82 11.16
CA ALA A 76 10.28 -8.23 10.82
C ALA A 76 9.71 -8.57 9.43
N THR A 77 8.59 -7.97 9.01
CA THR A 77 8.08 -8.12 7.62
C THR A 77 8.98 -7.48 6.56
N MET A 78 9.96 -6.67 6.99
CA MET A 78 10.96 -6.04 6.12
C MET A 78 12.28 -6.82 6.05
N LYS A 79 12.49 -7.83 6.91
CA LYS A 79 13.68 -8.70 6.83
C LYS A 79 13.66 -9.50 5.53
N GLY A 80 14.68 -9.33 4.71
CA GLY A 80 14.81 -9.98 3.40
C GLY A 80 14.43 -9.12 2.20
N ILE A 81 14.09 -7.83 2.39
CA ILE A 81 13.90 -6.89 1.28
C ILE A 81 15.26 -6.47 0.75
N GLY A 82 15.56 -6.84 -0.51
CA GLY A 82 16.81 -6.48 -1.17
C GLY A 82 16.80 -5.10 -1.84
N THR A 83 15.63 -4.54 -2.15
CA THR A 83 15.54 -3.28 -2.93
C THR A 83 14.30 -2.47 -2.57
N ILE A 84 14.49 -1.19 -2.33
CA ILE A 84 13.43 -0.18 -2.27
C ILE A 84 13.57 0.67 -3.54
N GLY A 85 12.47 0.95 -4.21
CA GLY A 85 12.43 1.80 -5.39
C GLY A 85 11.24 2.74 -5.36
N TRP A 86 11.28 3.73 -6.25
CA TRP A 86 10.17 4.64 -6.45
C TRP A 86 10.01 4.94 -7.95
N LEU A 87 8.78 5.26 -8.35
CA LEU A 87 8.46 5.75 -9.68
C LEU A 87 8.02 7.21 -9.55
N ARG A 88 8.58 8.03 -10.43
CA ARG A 88 8.40 9.47 -10.46
C ARG A 88 8.13 9.91 -11.89
N GLY A 89 7.29 10.92 -12.02
CA GLY A 89 7.09 11.68 -13.25
C GLY A 89 5.99 12.71 -13.05
N ARG A 90 5.61 13.38 -14.13
CA ARG A 90 4.49 14.32 -14.16
C ARG A 90 3.23 13.66 -13.58
N TYR A 91 2.52 14.35 -12.69
CA TYR A 91 1.34 13.79 -12.02
C TYR A 91 0.26 14.84 -11.70
N VAL A 92 0.00 15.75 -12.64
CA VAL A 92 -0.86 16.92 -12.40
C VAL A 92 -2.28 16.72 -12.92
N THR A 93 -2.40 16.08 -14.08
CA THR A 93 -3.66 15.92 -14.80
C THR A 93 -4.18 14.48 -14.72
N SER A 94 -5.47 14.30 -14.98
CA SER A 94 -6.07 12.96 -15.08
C SER A 94 -5.39 12.07 -16.12
N ARG A 95 -4.88 12.66 -17.20
CA ARG A 95 -4.08 11.96 -18.21
C ARG A 95 -2.77 11.45 -17.63
N ASP A 96 -2.07 12.27 -16.86
CA ASP A 96 -0.83 11.89 -16.20
C ASP A 96 -1.06 10.68 -15.27
N TRP A 97 -2.20 10.63 -14.57
CA TRP A 97 -2.55 9.51 -13.68
C TRP A 97 -2.77 8.21 -14.45
N VAL A 98 -3.45 8.27 -15.61
CA VAL A 98 -3.67 7.11 -16.49
C VAL A 98 -2.35 6.62 -17.10
N ASP A 99 -1.50 7.55 -17.52
CA ASP A 99 -0.18 7.24 -18.07
C ASP A 99 0.73 6.60 -17.01
N ALA A 100 0.74 7.12 -15.79
CA ALA A 100 1.43 6.53 -14.64
C ALA A 100 0.92 5.11 -14.33
N GLY A 101 -0.40 4.91 -14.31
CA GLY A 101 -1.01 3.59 -14.13
C GLY A 101 -0.62 2.60 -15.24
N THR A 102 -0.53 3.08 -16.48
CA THR A 102 -0.11 2.29 -17.64
C THR A 102 1.35 1.87 -17.52
N VAL A 103 2.25 2.78 -17.12
CA VAL A 103 3.66 2.47 -16.86
C VAL A 103 3.76 1.46 -15.71
N MET A 104 3.03 1.69 -14.63
CA MET A 104 3.02 0.81 -13.46
C MET A 104 2.65 -0.63 -13.83
N ILE A 105 1.54 -0.84 -14.55
CA ILE A 105 1.09 -2.20 -14.88
C ILE A 105 2.04 -2.90 -15.86
N ARG A 106 2.61 -2.17 -16.84
CA ARG A 106 3.59 -2.72 -17.78
C ARG A 106 4.86 -3.16 -17.06
N LEU A 107 5.36 -2.33 -16.16
CA LEU A 107 6.55 -2.65 -15.36
C LEU A 107 6.28 -3.84 -14.43
N TRP A 108 5.09 -3.91 -13.81
CA TRP A 108 4.66 -5.05 -13.01
C TRP A 108 4.76 -6.36 -13.81
N LEU A 109 4.16 -6.40 -15.00
CA LEU A 109 4.13 -7.57 -15.86
C LEU A 109 5.54 -8.00 -16.26
N LEU A 110 6.38 -7.05 -16.68
CA LEU A 110 7.76 -7.31 -17.07
C LEU A 110 8.58 -7.89 -15.91
N LEU A 111 8.50 -7.28 -14.72
CA LEU A 111 9.21 -7.78 -13.53
C LEU A 111 8.76 -9.19 -13.15
N THR A 112 7.44 -9.44 -13.21
CA THR A 112 6.87 -10.75 -12.87
C THR A 112 7.31 -11.84 -13.84
N GLN A 113 7.43 -11.52 -15.14
CA GLN A 113 7.99 -12.45 -16.14
C GLN A 113 9.42 -12.89 -15.80
N HIS A 114 10.20 -12.03 -15.13
CA HIS A 114 11.54 -12.33 -14.67
C HIS A 114 11.62 -12.85 -13.22
N GLY A 115 10.48 -13.22 -12.62
CA GLY A 115 10.41 -13.78 -11.26
C GLY A 115 10.65 -12.76 -10.15
N TYR A 116 10.48 -11.47 -10.45
CA TYR A 116 10.49 -10.39 -9.45
C TYR A 116 9.08 -10.01 -9.07
N TYR A 117 8.88 -9.76 -7.78
CA TYR A 117 7.65 -9.25 -7.22
C TYR A 117 7.92 -7.93 -6.52
N TRP A 118 6.94 -7.05 -6.58
CA TRP A 118 6.96 -5.82 -5.81
C TRP A 118 5.76 -5.72 -4.87
N HIS A 119 5.83 -4.78 -3.94
CA HIS A 119 4.73 -4.44 -3.06
C HIS A 119 4.74 -2.93 -2.84
N PRO A 120 3.68 -2.23 -3.26
CA PRO A 120 3.59 -0.78 -3.14
C PRO A 120 3.37 -0.34 -1.70
N TYR A 121 3.77 0.89 -1.40
CA TYR A 121 3.53 1.59 -0.14
C TYR A 121 2.73 2.86 -0.43
N GLY A 122 1.42 2.80 -0.19
CA GLY A 122 0.52 3.92 -0.48
C GLY A 122 0.60 5.10 0.51
N SER A 123 0.70 4.79 1.81
CA SER A 123 0.60 5.79 2.90
C SER A 123 1.68 6.88 2.89
N VAL A 124 2.88 6.56 2.40
CA VAL A 124 3.99 7.54 2.33
C VAL A 124 3.69 8.66 1.32
N ILE A 125 2.84 8.39 0.34
CA ILE A 125 2.54 9.30 -0.76
C ILE A 125 1.30 10.15 -0.45
N THR A 126 0.32 9.56 0.24
CA THR A 126 -0.99 10.18 0.51
C THR A 126 -0.96 11.20 1.65
N SER A 127 -0.02 11.08 2.60
CA SER A 127 0.18 12.07 3.66
C SER A 127 1.14 13.17 3.21
N GLU A 128 0.72 14.44 3.27
CA GLU A 128 1.57 15.57 2.90
C GLU A 128 2.85 15.63 3.74
N ALA A 129 2.74 15.41 5.06
CA ALA A 129 3.89 15.37 5.95
C ALA A 129 4.85 14.22 5.59
N ALA A 130 4.32 13.03 5.30
CA ALA A 130 5.14 11.90 4.88
C ALA A 130 5.83 12.16 3.52
N ARG A 131 5.10 12.80 2.59
CA ARG A 131 5.59 13.17 1.27
C ARG A 131 6.73 14.20 1.36
N LEU A 132 6.57 15.26 2.15
CA LEU A 132 7.63 16.27 2.34
C LEU A 132 8.89 15.66 2.93
N ASN A 133 8.73 14.80 3.95
CA ASN A 133 9.87 14.11 4.53
C ASN A 133 10.54 13.11 3.56
N MET A 134 9.76 12.43 2.71
CA MET A 134 10.30 11.56 1.66
C MET A 134 11.09 12.38 0.63
N ILE A 135 10.59 13.53 0.21
CA ILE A 135 11.28 14.43 -0.71
C ILE A 135 12.65 14.83 -0.15
N ASP A 136 12.70 15.21 1.12
CA ASP A 136 13.95 15.57 1.79
C ASP A 136 14.90 14.37 1.89
N TYR A 137 14.36 13.19 2.26
CA TYR A 137 15.14 11.96 2.39
C TYR A 137 15.73 11.47 1.05
N LEU A 138 14.97 11.58 -0.04
CA LEU A 138 15.40 11.17 -1.38
C LEU A 138 16.17 12.27 -2.11
N SER A 139 16.34 13.45 -1.50
CA SER A 139 16.99 14.62 -2.12
C SER A 139 16.33 15.02 -3.45
N LEU A 140 14.99 15.17 -3.44
CA LEU A 140 14.17 15.51 -4.62
C LEU A 140 13.52 16.91 -4.49
N PRO A 141 14.27 17.99 -4.23
CA PRO A 141 13.71 19.30 -3.89
C PRO A 141 12.74 19.86 -4.94
N GLU A 142 12.93 19.50 -6.22
CA GLU A 142 12.08 19.89 -7.34
C GLU A 142 10.63 19.35 -7.28
N GLU A 143 10.34 18.35 -6.43
CA GLU A 143 8.97 17.90 -6.19
C GLU A 143 8.18 18.85 -5.26
N LYS A 144 8.85 19.79 -4.59
CA LYS A 144 8.17 20.79 -3.77
C LYS A 144 7.55 21.86 -4.68
N GLY A 145 6.28 21.67 -5.01
CA GLY A 145 5.53 22.59 -5.87
C GLY A 145 5.83 22.44 -7.36
N GLY A 146 6.57 21.40 -7.75
CA GLY A 146 6.77 21.01 -9.15
C GLY A 146 5.63 20.16 -9.71
N GLU A 147 5.69 19.90 -11.01
CA GLU A 147 4.70 19.06 -11.71
C GLU A 147 5.01 17.56 -11.60
N ASP A 148 6.25 17.22 -11.26
CA ASP A 148 6.68 15.85 -11.00
C ASP A 148 6.37 15.43 -9.57
N MET A 149 5.99 14.18 -9.41
CA MET A 149 5.69 13.58 -8.11
C MET A 149 6.18 12.14 -8.07
N VAL A 150 6.73 11.70 -6.93
CA VAL A 150 6.78 10.27 -6.61
C VAL A 150 5.37 9.77 -6.40
N TRP A 151 4.82 9.08 -7.39
CA TRP A 151 3.47 8.52 -7.37
C TRP A 151 3.44 7.03 -7.00
N LEU A 152 4.61 6.38 -6.89
CA LEU A 152 4.72 5.02 -6.34
C LEU A 152 6.02 4.85 -5.56
N LEU A 153 5.91 4.37 -4.32
CA LEU A 153 7.02 3.85 -3.53
C LEU A 153 6.80 2.35 -3.37
N LEU A 154 7.83 1.54 -3.54
CA LEU A 154 7.68 0.08 -3.53
C LEU A 154 8.91 -0.61 -2.96
N ARG A 155 8.68 -1.80 -2.41
CA ARG A 155 9.74 -2.79 -2.23
C ARG A 155 9.73 -3.73 -3.43
N LEU A 156 10.92 -4.16 -3.86
CA LEU A 156 11.13 -5.06 -4.99
C LEU A 156 12.08 -6.18 -4.56
N GLY A 157 11.81 -7.40 -5.02
CA GLY A 157 12.71 -8.53 -4.78
C GLY A 157 12.19 -9.81 -5.39
N ARG A 158 12.85 -10.92 -5.06
CA ARG A 158 12.39 -12.26 -5.40
C ARG A 158 11.72 -12.90 -4.19
N SER A 159 10.69 -13.68 -4.43
CA SER A 159 10.01 -14.48 -3.41
C SER A 159 9.36 -15.69 -4.08
N ASN A 160 8.79 -16.59 -3.27
CA ASN A 160 7.75 -17.49 -3.78
C ASN A 160 6.58 -16.67 -4.34
N SER A 161 5.79 -17.28 -5.23
CA SER A 161 4.60 -16.65 -5.79
C SER A 161 3.70 -16.12 -4.69
N PRO A 162 3.35 -14.81 -4.70
CA PRO A 162 2.50 -14.22 -3.68
C PRO A 162 1.08 -14.80 -3.77
N PRO A 163 0.33 -14.82 -2.65
CA PRO A 163 -1.07 -15.20 -2.67
C PRO A 163 -1.87 -14.30 -3.62
N ARG A 164 -2.81 -14.89 -4.36
CA ARG A 164 -3.71 -14.15 -5.26
C ARG A 164 -4.94 -13.69 -4.51
N SER A 165 -5.26 -12.41 -4.55
CA SER A 165 -6.54 -11.89 -4.06
C SER A 165 -7.69 -12.26 -4.99
N ASN A 166 -8.90 -12.42 -4.43
CA ASN A 166 -10.12 -12.64 -5.21
C ASN A 166 -10.44 -11.42 -6.07
N ARG A 167 -11.17 -11.62 -7.16
CA ARG A 167 -11.63 -10.58 -8.07
C ARG A 167 -13.11 -10.77 -8.32
N LEU A 168 -13.81 -9.65 -8.48
CA LEU A 168 -15.18 -9.66 -8.95
C LEU A 168 -15.24 -10.34 -10.33
N PRO A 169 -16.32 -11.07 -10.62
CA PRO A 169 -16.55 -11.63 -11.94
C PRO A 169 -16.69 -10.50 -12.96
N LEU A 170 -16.36 -10.79 -14.22
CA LEU A 170 -16.28 -9.77 -15.28
C LEU A 170 -17.64 -9.10 -15.53
N GLU A 171 -18.69 -9.90 -15.40
CA GLU A 171 -20.10 -9.55 -15.62
C GLU A 171 -20.59 -8.49 -14.62
N GLU A 172 -19.93 -8.34 -13.47
CA GLU A 172 -20.24 -7.28 -12.50
C GLU A 172 -19.57 -5.93 -12.85
N ILE A 173 -18.63 -5.92 -13.79
CA ILE A 173 -17.81 -4.73 -14.12
C ILE A 173 -18.12 -4.20 -15.52
N ILE A 174 -18.29 -5.10 -16.49
CA ILE A 174 -18.59 -4.70 -17.87
C ILE A 174 -20.10 -4.46 -18.01
N LEU A 175 -20.45 -3.22 -18.32
CA LEU A 175 -21.76 -2.92 -18.87
C LEU A 175 -21.77 -3.43 -20.31
N CYS A 176 -22.46 -4.55 -20.58
CA CYS A 176 -22.71 -4.97 -21.94
C CYS A 176 -23.47 -3.84 -22.66
N ALA A 177 -22.90 -3.34 -23.75
CA ALA A 177 -23.71 -2.66 -24.77
C ALA A 177 -24.38 -3.78 -25.57
N GLU A 178 -25.69 -3.91 -25.45
CA GLU A 178 -26.50 -4.64 -26.43
C GLU A 178 -26.51 -3.91 -27.78
#